data_AF-A0A2U9Q2D2-F1
#
_entry.id   AF-A0A2U9Q2D2-F1
#
_cell.length_a   1.000
_cell.length_b   1.000
_cell.length_c   1.000
_cell.angle_alpha   90.00
_cell.angle_beta   90.00
_cell.angle_gamma   90.00
#
_symmetry.space_group_name_H-M   'P 1'
#
loop_
_entity.id
_entity.type
_entity.pdbx_description
1 polymer ?
#
loop_
_entity_poly.entity_id
_entity_poly.type
_entity_poly.pdbx_seq_one_letter_code
_entity_poly.pdbx_strand_id
1 'polypeptide(L)'
;EGVAIDGKKFAMQRIDATQPIGKSQYWDVTNSNDAPGMVHPFHVHGTQFLVLSRNGHAPYPNEHGFKDTVGVNPGETVRLLVRFDLPGVYMYHCHIIEHEDGGMMAQIETFDPAKPKQE
;
A
#
# COMPACT_ATOMS: atom_id res chain seq x y z
N GLU A 1 -2.19 21.06 6.89
CA GLU A 1 -2.20 19.89 5.98
C GLU A 1 -2.67 18.68 6.76
N GLY A 2 -3.31 17.69 6.13
CA GLY A 2 -3.88 16.53 6.82
C GLY A 2 -3.38 15.23 6.21
N VAL A 3 -3.59 14.12 6.93
CA VAL A 3 -3.21 12.75 6.53
C VAL A 3 -3.70 12.37 5.13
N ALA A 4 -2.82 11.92 4.25
CA ALA A 4 -3.13 11.62 2.86
C ALA A 4 -2.13 10.57 2.32
N ILE A 5 -2.48 9.93 1.21
CA ILE A 5 -1.54 9.10 0.43
C ILE A 5 -1.23 9.85 -0.87
N ASP A 6 0.05 9.98 -1.22
CA ASP A 6 0.52 10.69 -2.42
C ASP A 6 -0.07 12.11 -2.57
N GLY A 7 -0.23 12.81 -1.44
CA GLY A 7 -0.80 14.16 -1.38
C GLY A 7 -2.30 14.23 -1.65
N LYS A 8 -3.00 13.11 -1.79
CA LYS A 8 -4.43 13.05 -2.10
C LYS A 8 -5.22 12.47 -0.94
N LYS A 9 -6.32 13.14 -0.59
CA LYS A 9 -7.36 12.55 0.26
C LYS A 9 -8.13 11.50 -0.53
N PHE A 10 -8.64 10.50 0.16
CA PHE A 10 -9.52 9.50 -0.40
C PHE A 10 -10.67 10.14 -1.20
N ALA A 11 -10.98 9.57 -2.36
CA ALA A 11 -12.16 9.91 -3.14
C ALA A 11 -12.75 8.63 -3.72
N MET A 12 -13.99 8.32 -3.36
CA MET A 12 -14.67 7.06 -3.71
C MET A 12 -14.73 6.79 -5.21
N GLN A 13 -14.71 7.83 -6.05
CA GLN A 13 -14.81 7.71 -7.51
C GLN A 13 -13.45 7.73 -8.22
N ARG A 14 -12.34 7.71 -7.48
CA ARG A 14 -10.98 7.81 -8.05
C ARG A 14 -10.23 6.50 -7.86
N ILE A 15 -9.65 5.99 -8.94
CA ILE A 15 -8.64 4.92 -8.91
C ILE A 15 -7.26 5.59 -8.84
N ASP A 16 -6.51 5.30 -7.78
CA ASP A 16 -5.19 5.91 -7.52
C ASP A 16 -4.04 5.15 -8.19
N ALA A 17 -4.19 3.84 -8.37
CA ALA A 17 -3.22 2.98 -9.03
C ALA A 17 -3.89 1.84 -9.79
N THR A 18 -3.17 1.23 -10.75
CA THR A 18 -3.61 0.02 -11.43
C THR A 18 -2.52 -1.05 -11.47
N GLN A 19 -2.91 -2.33 -11.45
CA GLN A 19 -1.98 -3.46 -11.49
C GLN A 19 -2.57 -4.67 -12.24
N PRO A 20 -1.81 -5.36 -13.12
CA PRO A 20 -2.27 -6.62 -13.67
C PRO A 20 -2.28 -7.73 -12.60
N ILE A 21 -3.27 -8.60 -12.64
CA ILE A 21 -3.31 -9.81 -11.80
C ILE A 21 -2.25 -10.84 -12.24
N GLY A 22 -1.92 -11.78 -11.36
CA GLY A 22 -0.99 -12.87 -11.61
C GLY A 22 0.48 -12.46 -11.71
N LYS A 23 0.78 -11.16 -11.61
CA LYS A 23 2.13 -10.60 -11.62
C LYS A 23 2.43 -9.90 -10.31
N SER A 24 3.63 -10.16 -9.78
CA SER A 24 4.14 -9.45 -8.61
C SER A 24 4.73 -8.11 -9.06
N GLN A 25 4.45 -7.05 -8.30
CA GLN A 25 4.99 -5.72 -8.51
C GLN A 25 5.69 -5.24 -7.23
N TYR A 26 6.76 -4.46 -7.41
CA TYR A 26 7.43 -3.80 -6.30
C TYR A 26 6.68 -2.53 -5.92
N TRP A 27 6.37 -2.38 -4.64
CA TRP A 27 5.79 -1.16 -4.09
C TRP A 27 6.78 -0.55 -3.10
N ASP A 28 7.14 0.71 -3.28
CA ASP A 28 7.93 1.47 -2.33
C ASP A 28 7.00 2.35 -1.50
N VAL A 29 6.74 1.94 -0.26
CA VAL A 29 5.86 2.65 0.66
C VAL A 29 6.73 3.53 1.55
N THR A 30 6.58 4.85 1.40
CA THR A 30 7.36 5.83 2.16
C THR A 30 6.47 6.56 3.14
N ASN A 31 6.86 6.59 4.42
CA ASN A 31 6.28 7.50 5.37
C ASN A 31 7.02 8.84 5.30
N SER A 32 6.40 9.82 4.65
CA SER A 32 6.98 11.14 4.41
C SER A 32 6.88 12.10 5.59
N ASN A 33 6.34 11.67 6.73
CA ASN A 33 6.27 12.53 7.90
C ASN A 33 7.65 12.74 8.55
N ASP A 34 7.82 13.90 9.18
CA ASP A 34 9.02 14.30 9.92
C ASP A 34 8.83 14.23 11.45
N ALA A 35 7.60 13.99 11.90
CA ALA A 35 7.23 13.87 13.30
C ALA A 35 7.86 12.62 13.95
N PRO A 36 8.76 12.78 14.94
CA PRO A 36 9.38 11.66 15.62
C PRO A 36 8.33 10.75 16.26
N GLY A 37 8.45 9.43 16.03
CA GLY A 37 7.57 8.42 16.61
C GLY A 37 6.23 8.20 15.90
N MET A 38 5.89 8.97 14.86
CA MET A 38 4.64 8.77 14.11
C MET A 38 4.77 7.65 13.07
N VAL A 39 4.70 6.40 13.53
CA VAL A 39 4.68 5.21 12.68
C VAL A 39 3.32 5.06 12.01
N HIS A 40 3.29 4.87 10.69
CA HIS A 40 2.06 4.58 9.95
C HIS A 40 2.00 3.09 9.58
N PRO A 41 1.05 2.31 10.12
CA PRO A 41 0.77 0.96 9.65
C PRO A 41 0.11 1.04 8.27
N PHE A 42 0.76 0.52 7.23
CA PHE A 42 0.23 0.47 5.87
C PHE A 42 -0.39 -0.89 5.60
N HIS A 43 -1.68 -0.90 5.25
CA HIS A 43 -2.48 -2.09 5.00
C HIS A 43 -2.94 -2.16 3.54
N VAL A 44 -3.03 -3.37 2.98
CA VAL A 44 -3.51 -3.63 1.61
C VAL A 44 -4.60 -4.70 1.62
N HIS A 45 -5.76 -4.38 1.05
CA HIS A 45 -6.88 -5.31 0.92
C HIS A 45 -6.64 -6.35 -0.18
N GLY A 46 -7.25 -7.52 -0.03
CA GLY A 46 -7.38 -8.51 -1.10
C GLY A 46 -6.11 -9.27 -1.46
N THR A 47 -5.00 -9.03 -0.76
CA THR A 47 -3.75 -9.76 -0.97
C THR A 47 -2.86 -9.78 0.28
N GLN A 48 -1.80 -10.57 0.22
CA GLN A 48 -0.65 -10.47 1.12
C GLN A 48 0.60 -10.12 0.29
N PHE A 49 1.59 -9.54 0.95
CA PHE A 49 2.86 -9.13 0.38
C PHE A 49 4.03 -9.65 1.20
N LEU A 50 5.22 -9.63 0.58
CA LEU A 50 6.48 -9.86 1.27
C LEU A 50 7.19 -8.52 1.49
N VAL A 51 7.76 -8.32 2.68
CA VAL A 51 8.68 -7.21 2.93
C VAL A 51 10.05 -7.61 2.41
N LEU A 52 10.60 -6.84 1.48
CA LEU A 52 11.89 -7.15 0.85
C LEU A 52 13.05 -6.36 1.42
N SER A 53 12.80 -5.10 1.77
CA SER A 53 13.82 -4.24 2.38
C SER A 53 13.22 -3.05 3.10
N ARG A 54 13.98 -2.49 4.04
CA ARG A 54 13.67 -1.23 4.74
C ARG A 54 14.85 -0.29 4.55
N ASN A 55 14.65 0.85 3.87
CA ASN A 55 15.72 1.76 3.48
C ASN A 55 16.91 1.05 2.76
N GLY A 56 16.62 0.02 1.97
CA GLY A 56 17.64 -0.78 1.29
C GLY A 56 18.36 -1.83 2.16
N HIS A 57 18.02 -1.93 3.45
CA HIS A 57 18.52 -2.95 4.37
C HIS A 57 17.56 -4.14 4.48
N ALA A 58 18.06 -5.26 5.03
CA ALA A 58 17.25 -6.44 5.28
C ALA A 58 16.02 -6.11 6.16
N PRO A 59 14.85 -6.76 5.93
CA PRO A 59 13.69 -6.65 6.80
C PRO A 59 14.00 -7.08 8.24
N TYR A 60 13.12 -6.75 9.17
CA TYR A 60 13.25 -7.26 10.53
C TYR A 60 13.02 -8.78 10.57
N PRO A 61 13.59 -9.51 11.56
CA PRO A 61 13.47 -10.97 11.62
C PRO A 61 12.02 -11.51 11.62
N ASN A 62 11.07 -10.71 12.10
CA ASN A 62 9.64 -11.03 12.15
C ASN A 62 8.88 -10.70 10.84
N GLU A 63 9.56 -10.30 9.78
CA GLU A 63 8.98 -9.82 8.52
C GLU A 63 9.27 -10.70 7.31
N HIS A 64 9.85 -11.88 7.51
CA HIS A 64 10.16 -12.84 6.43
C HIS A 64 8.94 -13.63 5.91
N GLY A 65 7.80 -13.56 6.59
CA GLY A 65 6.55 -14.20 6.15
C GLY A 65 5.65 -13.25 5.36
N PHE A 66 4.59 -13.80 4.76
CA PHE A 66 3.53 -13.01 4.15
C PHE A 66 2.83 -12.12 5.17
N LYS A 67 2.55 -10.88 4.79
CA LYS A 67 1.87 -9.86 5.59
C LYS A 67 0.82 -9.13 4.76
N ASP A 68 -0.22 -8.62 5.40
CA ASP A 68 -1.15 -7.66 4.81
C ASP A 68 -0.94 -6.24 5.34
N THR A 69 -0.15 -6.11 6.41
CA THR A 69 0.09 -4.85 7.12
C THR A 69 1.55 -4.75 7.55
N VAL A 70 2.14 -3.56 7.38
CA VAL A 70 3.51 -3.27 7.83
C VAL A 70 3.59 -1.86 8.42
N GLY A 71 4.23 -1.72 9.59
CA GLY A 71 4.54 -0.40 10.14
C GLY A 71 5.61 0.29 9.30
N VAL A 72 5.46 1.57 9.00
CA VAL A 72 6.45 2.38 8.28
C VAL A 72 6.87 3.55 9.18
N ASN A 73 8.13 3.57 9.61
CA ASN A 73 8.66 4.59 10.51
C ASN A 73 8.82 5.95 9.79
N PRO A 74 8.84 7.08 10.53
CA PRO A 74 9.14 8.39 9.94
C PRO A 74 10.40 8.39 9.08
N GLY A 75 10.30 8.90 7.85
CA GLY A 75 11.41 8.95 6.89
C GLY A 75 11.86 7.59 6.34
N GLU A 76 11.14 6.51 6.63
CA GLU A 76 11.43 5.17 6.13
C GLU A 76 10.69 4.87 4.82
N THR A 77 11.38 4.18 3.91
CA THR A 77 10.82 3.52 2.75
C THR A 77 10.90 2.01 2.95
N VAL A 78 9.75 1.34 2.91
CA VAL A 78 9.66 -0.12 2.93
C VAL A 78 9.29 -0.62 1.53
N ARG A 79 10.13 -1.51 0.98
CA ARG A 79 9.86 -2.16 -0.32
C ARG A 79 9.09 -3.45 -0.12
N LEU A 80 7.96 -3.56 -0.79
CA LEU A 80 7.06 -4.71 -0.76
C LEU A 80 7.04 -5.42 -2.11
N LEU A 81 6.84 -6.75 -2.09
CA LEU A 81 6.47 -7.53 -3.27
C LEU A 81 4.98 -7.85 -3.19
N VAL A 82 4.17 -7.20 -4.03
CA VAL A 82 2.71 -7.27 -4.00
C VAL A 82 2.17 -7.94 -5.24
N ARG A 83 1.31 -8.95 -5.09
CA ARG A 83 0.67 -9.66 -6.20
C ARG A 83 -0.81 -9.80 -5.93
N PHE A 84 -1.65 -9.46 -6.90
CA PHE A 84 -3.09 -9.75 -6.84
C PHE A 84 -3.39 -10.93 -7.76
N ASP A 85 -4.30 -11.81 -7.34
CA ASP A 85 -4.70 -12.99 -8.12
C ASP A 85 -6.10 -12.88 -8.73
N LEU A 86 -6.92 -11.94 -8.25
CA LEU A 86 -8.26 -11.69 -8.74
C LEU A 86 -8.41 -10.24 -9.19
N PRO A 87 -9.16 -9.97 -10.28
CA PRO A 87 -9.44 -8.61 -10.72
C PRO A 87 -10.48 -7.96 -9.81
N GLY A 88 -10.42 -6.64 -9.68
CA GLY A 88 -11.32 -5.87 -8.83
C GLY A 88 -10.70 -4.57 -8.32
N VAL A 89 -11.52 -3.76 -7.64
CA VAL A 89 -11.06 -2.56 -6.95
C VAL A 89 -10.83 -2.91 -5.47
N TYR A 90 -9.62 -2.69 -5.01
CA TYR A 90 -9.18 -2.89 -3.63
C TYR A 90 -8.72 -1.56 -3.03
N MET A 91 -8.51 -1.54 -1.72
CA MET A 91 -8.02 -0.37 -1.02
C MET A 91 -6.66 -0.65 -0.38
N TYR A 92 -5.89 0.40 -0.23
CA TYR A 92 -4.74 0.42 0.65
C TYR A 92 -4.77 1.72 1.45
N HIS A 93 -4.44 1.62 2.73
CA HIS A 93 -4.63 2.73 3.66
C HIS A 93 -3.76 2.60 4.90
N CYS A 94 -3.74 3.67 5.68
CA CYS A 94 -3.21 3.60 7.03
C CYS A 94 -4.20 2.86 7.94
N HIS A 95 -3.69 1.95 8.77
CA HIS A 95 -4.50 1.20 9.74
C HIS A 95 -4.65 1.91 11.10
N ILE A 96 -4.33 3.21 11.16
CA ILE A 96 -4.78 4.10 12.23
C ILE A 96 -6.14 4.63 11.78
N ILE A 97 -7.20 4.24 12.47
CA ILE A 97 -8.59 4.48 12.05
C ILE A 97 -8.84 5.98 11.84
N GLU A 98 -8.34 6.83 12.72
CA GLU A 98 -8.47 8.28 12.60
C GLU A 98 -7.76 8.83 11.35
N HIS A 99 -6.69 8.17 10.90
CA HIS A 99 -5.98 8.54 9.68
C HIS A 99 -6.71 8.05 8.43
N GLU A 100 -7.22 6.83 8.48
CA GLU A 100 -8.08 6.23 7.46
C GLU A 100 -9.31 7.11 7.20
N ASP A 101 -10.10 7.38 8.24
CA ASP A 101 -11.29 8.25 8.20
C ASP A 101 -10.92 9.69 7.81
N GLY A 102 -9.72 10.12 8.20
CA GLY A 102 -9.13 11.38 7.78
C GLY A 102 -8.80 11.43 6.28
N GLY A 103 -8.84 10.32 5.55
CA GLY A 103 -8.63 10.23 4.10
C GLY A 103 -7.26 9.71 3.68
N MET A 104 -6.47 9.10 4.58
CA MET A 104 -5.23 8.38 4.26
C MET A 104 -5.55 6.97 3.71
N MET A 105 -6.32 6.95 2.63
CA MET A 105 -6.81 5.77 1.93
C MET A 105 -6.80 6.05 0.43
N ALA A 106 -6.51 5.02 -0.35
CA ALA A 106 -6.48 5.06 -1.80
C ALA A 106 -7.03 3.76 -2.41
N GLN A 107 -7.51 3.85 -3.65
CA GLN A 107 -8.02 2.70 -4.39
C GLN A 107 -6.99 2.21 -5.41
N ILE A 108 -6.85 0.88 -5.51
CA ILE A 108 -6.14 0.24 -6.59
C ILE A 108 -7.10 -0.63 -7.39
N GLU A 109 -7.04 -0.52 -8.71
CA GLU A 109 -7.74 -1.43 -9.58
C GLU A 109 -6.80 -2.49 -10.13
N THR A 110 -7.21 -3.74 -9.98
CA THR A 110 -6.50 -4.89 -10.51
C THR A 110 -7.27 -5.45 -11.69
N PHE A 111 -6.57 -5.77 -12.77
CA PHE A 111 -7.19 -6.14 -14.04
C PHE A 111 -6.55 -7.39 -14.64
N ASP A 112 -7.36 -8.15 -15.39
CA ASP A 112 -6.87 -9.27 -16.19
C ASP A 112 -6.24 -8.72 -17.48
N PRO A 113 -4.91 -8.83 -17.67
CA PRO A 113 -4.26 -8.33 -18.89
C PRO A 113 -4.69 -9.07 -20.15
N ALA A 114 -5.28 -10.28 -20.03
CA ALA A 114 -5.83 -11.03 -21.15
C ALA A 114 -7.26 -10.60 -21.52
N LYS A 115 -7.92 -9.80 -20.66
CA LYS A 115 -9.26 -9.25 -20.89
C LYS A 115 -9.21 -7.73 -20.68
N PRO A 116 -8.76 -6.96 -21.69
CA PRO A 116 -8.76 -5.51 -21.60
C PRO A 116 -10.16 -5.00 -21.24
N LYS A 117 -10.22 -3.93 -20.44
CA LYS A 117 -11.48 -3.30 -20.05
C LYS A 117 -12.36 -3.06 -21.27
N GLN A 118 -13.58 -3.55 -21.24
CA GLN A 118 -14.62 -3.10 -22.17
C GLN A 118 -15.04 -1.70 -21.71
N GLU A 119 -14.92 -0.72 -22.60
CA GLU A 119 -15.44 0.65 -22.39
C GLU A 119 -16.97 0.68 -22.36
#